data_AF-G4FPB4-F1
#
_entry.id   AF-G4FPB4-F1
#
_cell.length_a   1.000
_cell.length_b   1.000
_cell.length_c   1.000
_cell.angle_alpha   90.00
_cell.angle_beta   90.00
_cell.angle_gamma   90.00
#
_symmetry.space_group_name_H-M   'P 1'
#
loop_
_entity.id
_entity.type
_entity.pdbx_description
1 polymer ?
#
loop_
_entity_poly.entity_id
_entity_poly.type
_entity_poly.pdbx_seq_one_letter_code
_entity_poly.pdbx_strand_id
1 'polypeptide(L)'
;MITFREFLNLCEDYNPNAEFVIYNKKTRAVLGTARGFDQAKSKASSIRKQRGLRFDDVSFMTSRRFYGKSTTAPSGGRRIEYAPRYNPSKRGRFKGVWDAHGNYADLD
;
A
#
# COMPACT_ATOMS: atom_id res chain seq x y z
N MET A 1 7.31 17.82 9.04
CA MET A 1 8.24 16.83 8.44
C MET A 1 7.39 15.89 7.61
N ILE A 2 7.60 15.84 6.30
CA ILE A 2 6.80 15.04 5.37
C ILE A 2 7.33 13.60 5.41
N THR A 3 6.44 12.61 5.37
CA THR A 3 6.84 11.21 5.34
C THR A 3 7.35 10.81 3.96
N PHE A 4 8.20 9.79 3.86
CA PHE A 4 8.66 9.27 2.56
C PHE A 4 7.48 8.87 1.64
N ARG A 5 6.37 8.42 2.23
CA ARG A 5 5.13 8.10 1.51
C ARG A 5 4.50 9.34 0.86
N GLU A 6 4.43 10.44 1.60
CA GLU A 6 3.91 11.72 1.11
C GLU A 6 4.80 12.28 0.00
N PHE A 7 6.12 12.13 0.13
CA PHE A 7 7.07 12.51 -0.92
C PHE A 7 6.83 11.74 -2.22
N LEU A 8 6.72 10.42 -2.16
CA LEU A 8 6.44 9.60 -3.35
C LEU A 8 5.10 9.96 -4.00
N ASN A 9 4.06 10.24 -3.20
CA ASN A 9 2.77 10.68 -3.73
C ASN A 9 2.90 12.02 -4.47
N LEU A 10 3.62 12.98 -3.89
CA LEU A 10 3.87 14.27 -4.55
C LEU A 10 4.61 14.07 -5.87
N CYS A 11 5.70 13.28 -5.89
CA CYS A 11 6.43 13.00 -7.12
C CYS A 11 5.56 12.36 -8.20
N GLU A 12 4.64 11.45 -7.82
CA GLU A 12 3.72 10.82 -8.76
C GLU A 12 2.66 11.79 -9.26
N ASP A 13 2.15 12.66 -8.40
CA ASP A 13 1.15 13.66 -8.76
C ASP A 13 1.71 14.73 -9.73
N TYR A 14 3.02 15.03 -9.64
CA TYR A 14 3.72 15.93 -10.59
C TYR A 14 4.18 15.24 -11.89
N ASN A 15 4.02 13.92 -12.03
CA ASN A 15 4.35 13.24 -13.28
C ASN A 15 3.29 13.56 -14.35
N PRO A 16 3.65 14.20 -15.48
CA PRO A 16 2.69 14.56 -16.54
C PRO A 16 1.99 13.35 -17.16
N ASN A 17 2.59 12.16 -17.05
CA ASN A 17 2.05 10.91 -17.57
C ASN A 17 1.25 10.12 -16.54
N ALA A 18 1.13 10.59 -15.29
CA ALA A 18 0.36 9.89 -14.27
C ALA A 18 -1.13 9.87 -14.63
N GLU A 19 -1.75 8.70 -14.46
CA GLU A 19 -3.20 8.56 -14.63
C GLU A 19 -3.91 8.91 -13.32
N PHE A 20 -4.89 9.78 -13.41
CA PHE A 20 -5.76 10.18 -12.32
C PHE A 20 -7.17 9.65 -12.54
N VAL A 21 -7.78 9.21 -11.44
CA VAL A 21 -9.18 8.82 -11.38
C VAL A 21 -9.97 9.94 -10.73
N ILE A 22 -11.01 10.39 -11.41
CA ILE A 22 -11.99 11.36 -10.92
C ILE A 22 -13.16 10.54 -10.38
N TYR A 23 -13.53 10.78 -9.14
CA TYR A 23 -14.52 9.96 -8.44
C TYR A 23 -15.45 10.82 -7.58
N ASN A 24 -16.63 10.27 -7.29
CA ASN A 24 -17.55 10.85 -6.33
C ASN A 24 -17.06 10.52 -4.90
N LYS A 25 -16.87 11.54 -4.06
CA LYS A 25 -16.35 11.34 -2.69
C LYS A 25 -17.29 10.54 -1.79
N LYS A 26 -18.61 10.65 -1.98
CA LYS A 26 -19.61 9.95 -1.17
C LYS A 26 -19.75 8.49 -1.56
N THR A 27 -19.91 8.22 -2.86
CA THR A 27 -20.20 6.86 -3.35
C THR A 27 -18.97 6.10 -3.79
N ARG A 28 -17.80 6.75 -3.87
CA ARG A 28 -16.57 6.23 -4.48
C ARG A 28 -16.74 5.79 -5.95
N ALA A 29 -17.84 6.17 -6.60
CA ALA A 29 -18.07 5.85 -8.01
C ALA A 29 -17.11 6.61 -8.92
N VAL A 30 -16.54 5.92 -9.91
CA VAL A 30 -15.66 6.52 -10.91
C VAL A 30 -16.50 7.35 -11.87
N LEU A 31 -16.11 8.61 -12.04
CA LEU A 31 -16.76 9.57 -12.94
C LEU A 31 -15.97 9.74 -14.24
N GLY A 32 -14.66 9.47 -14.21
CA GLY A 32 -13.79 9.46 -15.37
C GLY A 32 -12.31 9.37 -15.01
N THR A 33 -11.45 9.36 -16.02
CA THR A 33 -9.98 9.35 -15.87
C THR A 33 -9.32 10.45 -16.69
N ALA A 34 -8.12 10.88 -16.31
CA ALA A 34 -7.32 11.87 -17.03
C ALA A 34 -5.82 11.59 -16.86
N ARG A 35 -4.98 12.06 -17.78
CA ARG A 35 -3.52 11.97 -17.65
C ARG A 35 -2.94 13.35 -17.29
N GLY A 36 -2.16 13.40 -16.22
CA GLY A 36 -1.59 14.63 -15.68
C GLY A 36 -2.56 15.40 -14.78
N PHE A 37 -1.97 16.12 -13.82
CA PHE A 37 -2.70 16.81 -12.77
C PHE A 37 -3.63 17.92 -13.30
N ASP A 38 -3.16 18.75 -14.23
CA ASP A 38 -3.94 19.87 -14.76
C ASP A 38 -5.16 19.39 -15.56
N GLN A 39 -5.00 18.33 -16.35
CA GLN A 39 -6.11 17.71 -17.07
C GLN A 39 -7.12 17.10 -16.10
N ALA A 40 -6.66 16.43 -15.04
CA ALA A 40 -7.53 15.87 -14.01
C ALA A 40 -8.34 16.97 -13.30
N LYS A 41 -7.70 18.09 -12.95
CA LYS A 41 -8.33 19.26 -12.32
C LYS A 41 -9.38 19.90 -13.22
N SER A 42 -9.05 20.12 -14.49
CA SER A 42 -9.98 20.67 -15.48
C SER A 42 -11.17 19.73 -15.71
N LYS A 43 -10.91 18.44 -15.93
CA LYS A 43 -11.94 17.44 -16.18
C LYS A 43 -12.85 17.22 -14.96
N ALA A 44 -12.31 17.22 -13.74
CA ALA A 44 -13.10 17.16 -12.52
C ALA A 44 -14.04 18.36 -12.40
N SER A 45 -13.56 19.56 -12.74
CA SER A 45 -14.36 20.79 -12.75
C SER A 45 -15.49 20.73 -13.78
N SER A 46 -15.21 20.20 -14.98
CA SER A 46 -16.21 20.00 -16.04
C SER A 46 -17.27 18.97 -15.66
N ILE A 47 -16.86 17.80 -15.14
CA ILE A 47 -17.78 16.75 -14.67
C ILE A 47 -18.68 17.28 -13.55
N ARG A 48 -18.12 18.04 -12.61
CA ARG A 48 -18.86 18.67 -11.52
C ARG A 48 -19.98 19.57 -12.06
N LYS A 49 -19.64 20.48 -12.97
CA LYS A 49 -20.60 21.41 -13.60
C LYS A 49 -21.66 20.65 -14.41
N GLN A 50 -21.25 19.69 -15.22
CA GLN A 50 -22.12 18.90 -16.10
C GLN A 50 -23.16 18.09 -15.31
N ARG A 51 -22.78 17.53 -14.16
CA ARG A 51 -23.64 16.68 -13.33
C ARG A 51 -24.33 17.42 -12.19
N GLY A 52 -24.17 18.75 -12.09
CA GLY A 52 -24.74 19.55 -10.99
C GLY A 52 -24.22 19.17 -9.60
N LEU A 53 -23.00 18.63 -9.50
CA LEU A 53 -22.43 18.16 -8.23
C LEU A 53 -21.84 19.33 -7.42
N ARG A 54 -21.83 19.19 -6.09
CA ARG A 54 -21.14 20.15 -5.22
C ARG A 54 -19.62 20.00 -5.36
N PHE A 55 -18.89 21.04 -5.02
CA PHE A 55 -17.42 20.99 -5.01
C PHE A 55 -16.89 19.86 -4.11
N ASP A 56 -17.52 19.65 -2.95
CA ASP A 56 -17.12 18.61 -2.00
C ASP A 56 -17.46 17.17 -2.45
N ASP A 57 -18.29 17.02 -3.48
CA ASP A 57 -18.74 15.70 -3.96
C ASP A 57 -17.78 15.10 -5.00
N VAL A 58 -16.92 15.90 -5.63
CA VAL A 58 -15.99 15.44 -6.68
C VAL A 58 -14.55 15.60 -6.22
N SER A 59 -13.76 14.56 -6.39
CA SER A 59 -12.31 14.59 -6.12
C SER A 59 -11.58 13.76 -7.16
N PHE A 60 -10.27 13.95 -7.22
CA PHE A 60 -9.41 13.14 -8.07
C PHE A 60 -8.13 12.75 -7.31
N MET A 61 -7.59 11.59 -7.65
CA MET A 61 -6.30 11.11 -7.16
C MET A 61 -5.68 10.17 -8.19
N THR A 62 -4.39 9.91 -8.08
CA THR A 62 -3.68 8.93 -8.91
C THR A 62 -4.35 7.56 -8.89
N SER A 63 -4.44 6.90 -10.05
CA SER A 63 -5.12 5.60 -10.22
C SER A 63 -4.56 4.54 -9.27
N ARG A 64 -3.25 4.57 -9.03
CA ARG A 64 -2.54 3.76 -8.02
C ARG A 64 -3.13 3.91 -6.63
N ARG A 65 -3.41 5.16 -6.20
CA ARG A 65 -4.01 5.47 -4.89
C ARG A 65 -5.49 5.11 -4.86
N PHE A 66 -6.20 5.30 -5.97
CA PHE A 66 -7.64 5.06 -6.04
C PHE A 66 -8.01 3.57 -5.96
N TYR A 67 -7.39 2.74 -6.79
CA TYR A 67 -7.63 1.30 -6.86
C TYR A 67 -6.83 0.50 -5.83
N GLY A 68 -5.86 1.14 -5.18
CA GLY A 68 -5.09 0.53 -4.12
C GLY A 68 -4.24 -0.63 -4.63
N LYS A 69 -3.06 -0.33 -5.20
CA LYS A 69 -1.93 -1.20 -4.87
C LYS A 69 -1.53 -0.83 -3.44
N SER A 70 -2.22 -1.44 -2.48
CA SER A 70 -1.69 -1.58 -1.13
C SER A 70 -0.33 -2.27 -1.27
N THR A 71 0.75 -1.51 -1.39
CA THR A 71 2.09 -1.98 -1.06
C THR A 71 2.26 -1.97 0.46
N THR A 72 1.18 -2.14 1.23
CA THR A 72 1.28 -2.78 2.53
C THR A 72 1.64 -4.22 2.20
N ALA A 73 2.92 -4.50 2.01
CA ALA A 73 3.44 -5.72 2.59
C ALA A 73 2.91 -5.72 4.03
N PRO A 74 2.25 -6.78 4.50
CA PRO A 74 1.66 -6.80 5.82
C PRO A 74 2.79 -6.68 6.86
N SER A 75 3.15 -5.44 7.21
CA SER A 75 3.92 -5.10 8.40
C SER A 75 2.96 -5.21 9.57
N GLY A 76 2.63 -6.46 9.89
CA GLY A 76 1.60 -6.83 10.85
C GLY A 76 1.54 -8.33 11.14
N GLY A 77 2.34 -9.15 10.45
CA GLY A 77 2.54 -10.54 10.81
C GLY A 77 4.03 -10.80 11.01
N ARG A 78 4.50 -10.72 12.26
CA ARG A 78 5.63 -11.57 12.65
C ARG A 78 5.16 -13.01 12.44
N ARG A 79 5.50 -13.59 11.30
CA ARG A 79 5.66 -15.05 11.17
C ARG A 79 6.77 -15.41 12.17
N ILE A 80 6.40 -15.82 13.37
CA ILE A 80 7.24 -16.66 14.22
C ILE A 80 6.43 -17.94 14.31
N GLU A 81 6.66 -18.93 13.45
CA GLU A 81 7.86 -19.80 13.39
C GLU A 81 8.03 -20.65 14.65
N TYR A 82 6.95 -21.09 15.31
CA TYR A 82 7.08 -22.34 16.04
C TYR A 82 7.25 -23.47 15.02
N ALA A 83 8.33 -24.24 15.15
CA ALA A 83 8.47 -25.49 14.41
C ALA A 83 7.26 -26.38 14.76
N PRO A 84 6.67 -27.13 13.81
CA PRO A 84 5.52 -28.01 14.07
C PRO A 84 5.73 -29.06 15.16
N ARG A 85 6.96 -29.26 15.62
CA ARG A 85 7.37 -30.17 16.70
C ARG A 85 7.88 -29.42 17.93
N TYR A 86 7.29 -28.27 18.24
CA TYR A 86 7.62 -27.50 19.43
C TYR A 86 7.45 -28.37 20.70
N ASN A 87 8.56 -28.76 21.32
CA ASN A 87 8.57 -29.46 22.61
C ASN A 87 8.45 -28.41 23.74
N PRO A 88 7.34 -28.37 24.48
CA PRO A 88 7.10 -27.35 25.50
C PRO A 88 8.06 -27.43 26.69
N SER A 89 8.80 -28.54 26.89
CA SER A 89 9.81 -28.63 27.95
C SER A 89 11.08 -27.81 27.63
N LYS A 90 11.36 -27.52 26.36
CA LYS A 90 12.60 -26.83 25.92
C LYS A 90 12.50 -25.29 25.88
N ARG A 91 11.52 -24.69 26.59
CA ARG A 91 11.17 -23.24 26.74
C ARG A 91 12.29 -22.21 26.43
N GLY A 92 12.72 -22.11 25.16
CA GLY A 92 13.72 -21.16 24.70
C GLY A 92 15.20 -21.51 24.96
N ARG A 93 15.56 -22.75 25.34
CA ARG A 93 16.97 -23.15 25.48
C ARG A 93 17.36 -24.13 24.38
N PHE A 94 17.77 -23.58 23.23
CA PHE A 94 18.41 -24.34 22.18
C PHE A 94 19.91 -24.44 22.51
N LYS A 95 20.41 -25.64 22.82
CA LYS A 95 21.85 -25.89 22.98
C LYS A 95 22.29 -26.84 21.88
N GLY A 96 22.62 -26.29 20.71
CA GLY A 96 23.13 -27.12 19.63
C GLY A 96 24.63 -27.36 19.75
N VAL A 97 25.06 -28.47 19.18
CA VAL A 97 26.45 -28.92 19.16
C VAL A 97 26.84 -29.24 17.73
N TRP A 98 28.11 -28.98 17.44
CA TRP A 98 28.74 -29.34 16.18
C TRP A 98 29.35 -30.73 16.31
N ASP A 99 29.06 -31.61 15.37
CA ASP A 99 29.78 -32.88 15.26
C ASP A 99 31.19 -32.67 14.68
N ALA A 100 32.05 -33.68 14.79
CA ALA A 100 33.42 -33.62 14.28
C ALA A 100 33.52 -33.51 12.73
N HIS A 101 32.39 -33.69 12.04
CA HIS A 101 32.26 -33.56 10.59
C HIS A 101 31.69 -32.20 10.16
N GLY A 102 31.41 -31.31 11.13
CA GLY A 102 30.94 -29.95 10.88
C GLY A 102 29.43 -29.82 10.67
N ASN A 103 28.61 -30.81 11.02
CA ASN A 103 27.16 -30.68 11.01
C ASN A 103 26.64 -30.16 12.36
N TYR A 104 25.61 -29.31 12.32
CA TYR A 104 24.96 -28.77 13.53
C TYR A 104 23.72 -29.60 13.86
N ALA A 105 23.71 -30.18 15.06
CA ALA A 105 22.57 -30.95 15.56
C ALA A 105 22.04 -30.37 16.89
N ASP A 106 20.75 -30.55 17.10
CA ASP A 106 20.09 -30.44 18.41
C ASP A 106 20.76 -31.44 19.36
N LEU A 107 21.34 -30.95 20.46
CA LEU A 107 21.76 -31.80 21.56
C LEU A 107 20.60 -31.89 22.55
N ASP A 108 20.09 -33.11 22.75
CA ASP A 108 19.09 -33.39 23.78
C ASP A 108 19.66 -33.25 25.20
#